data_AF-A0A947C3G8-F1
#
_entry.id   AF-A0A947C3G8-F1
#
_cell.length_a   1.000
_cell.length_b   1.000
_cell.length_c   1.000
_cell.angle_alpha   90.00
_cell.angle_beta   90.00
_cell.angle_gamma   90.00
#
_symmetry.space_group_name_H-M   'P 1'
#
loop_
_entity.id
_entity.type
_entity.pdbx_description
1 polymer ?
#
loop_
_entity_poly.entity_id
_entity_poly.type
_entity_poly.pdbx_seq_one_letter_code
_entity_poly.pdbx_strand_id
1 'polypeptide(L)'
;MVRFCALAVTAWAMLGVVPQGTAQDAPASEAQLAIDDPPLPARARHVDEFTQSAILRYPGLKANSSDIDAAQARLREAKLSPFMQFEGQARFFVAPGARGTTTFSPDPQIPWANRWGPGGEVGIEGGIPIYTFGKYRAGKKAARAGISAAEYERDRTLSRVVFDVRRAYFGTQLALDLQAMLSEGKDKLRTAVDKLRARLEADDPRVKQNDYFRLVSALSEIESRESEALRLEASARAALEILSGIDPAVVPECPLETVKSAVVELSEQVEVAVESRPEVHQLHAARSARDANLVVQRAGYLPDIILALRATFARTPGITDVQNPFVIDRGNFAGAFAGIVARWKLDFGGTHARVKAAKAEIESLKSKTEEAELGIALEVTDLYEQLQDAKRRVSSWSRSEKESRKWYVSAGQGYEVGTTSARELVDAISAYFGARAKRLTATAEYNLAIAGLEKATNMPIVAEKGWRPVDCEE
;
A
#
# COMPACT_ATOMS: atom_id res chain seq x y z
N MET A 1 33.35 36.96 8.47
CA MET A 1 33.06 38.41 8.29
C MET A 1 31.89 38.54 7.31
N VAL A 2 30.94 39.44 7.59
CA VAL A 2 30.39 40.50 6.67
C VAL A 2 30.72 40.29 5.17
N ARG A 3 29.81 40.27 4.18
CA ARG A 3 28.33 40.50 4.02
C ARG A 3 27.90 39.84 2.65
N PHE A 4 26.73 39.96 2.00
CA PHE A 4 25.52 40.81 2.15
C PHE A 4 24.20 40.13 1.61
N CYS A 5 23.32 40.91 0.97
CA CYS A 5 21.99 40.64 0.36
C CYS A 5 22.02 39.87 -1.00
N ALA A 6 20.90 39.50 -1.64
CA ALA A 6 19.49 39.90 -1.43
C ALA A 6 18.44 38.79 -1.72
N LEU A 7 17.26 38.93 -1.13
CA LEU A 7 16.00 38.27 -1.52
C LEU A 7 15.22 39.15 -2.50
N ALA A 8 14.42 38.54 -3.38
CA ALA A 8 13.44 39.21 -4.21
C ALA A 8 12.10 38.44 -4.18
N VAL A 9 11.21 38.83 -3.26
CA VAL A 9 9.80 38.40 -3.27
C VAL A 9 8.99 39.51 -3.94
N THR A 10 8.36 39.22 -5.07
CA THR A 10 7.47 40.16 -5.76
C THR A 10 6.02 39.92 -5.36
N ALA A 11 5.51 40.76 -4.46
CA ALA A 11 4.08 40.86 -4.20
C ALA A 11 3.37 41.57 -5.36
N TRP A 12 2.16 41.12 -5.69
CA TRP A 12 1.22 41.82 -6.57
C TRP A 12 -0.10 42.02 -5.82
N ALA A 13 -0.64 43.23 -5.85
CA ALA A 13 -1.88 43.57 -5.14
C ALA A 13 -2.65 44.67 -5.88
N MET A 14 -3.98 44.53 -5.88
CA MET A 14 -4.99 45.57 -6.10
C MET A 14 -4.93 46.39 -7.41
N LEU A 15 -5.74 45.98 -8.39
CA LEU A 15 -6.68 46.90 -9.03
C LEU A 15 -8.04 46.19 -9.10
N GLY A 16 -9.04 46.75 -8.43
CA GLY A 16 -10.36 46.14 -8.29
C GLY A 16 -11.36 46.66 -9.31
N VAL A 17 -11.97 45.74 -10.07
CA VAL A 17 -13.21 45.98 -10.82
C VAL A 17 -14.13 44.78 -10.59
N VAL A 18 -15.33 45.01 -10.06
CA VAL A 18 -16.34 43.97 -9.83
C VAL A 18 -17.35 44.01 -10.98
N PRO A 19 -17.42 42.98 -11.84
CA PRO A 19 -18.53 42.82 -12.76
C PRO A 19 -19.75 42.28 -11.99
N GLN A 20 -20.85 43.04 -11.95
CA GLN A 20 -22.13 42.53 -11.48
C GLN A 20 -22.69 41.55 -12.52
N GLY A 21 -22.53 40.25 -12.29
CA GLY A 21 -23.23 39.22 -13.05
C GLY A 21 -24.72 39.24 -12.71
N THR A 22 -25.57 39.50 -13.71
CA THR A 22 -27.04 39.43 -13.56
C THR A 22 -27.46 37.99 -13.29
N ALA A 23 -28.21 37.76 -12.21
CA ALA A 23 -28.87 36.49 -11.99
C ALA A 23 -29.86 36.22 -13.13
N GLN A 24 -29.75 35.05 -13.77
CA GLN A 24 -30.81 34.49 -14.60
C GLN A 24 -31.40 33.30 -13.84
N ASP A 25 -32.72 33.27 -13.72
CA ASP A 25 -33.42 32.18 -13.05
C ASP A 25 -33.24 30.87 -13.83
N ALA A 26 -32.43 29.97 -13.31
CA ALA A 26 -32.46 28.57 -13.71
C ALA A 26 -33.73 27.94 -13.10
N PRO A 27 -34.56 27.23 -13.89
CA PRO A 27 -35.75 26.59 -13.35
C PRO A 27 -35.35 25.57 -12.28
N ALA A 28 -36.03 25.61 -11.13
CA ALA A 28 -35.79 24.65 -10.06
C ALA A 28 -36.09 23.24 -10.58
N SER A 29 -35.05 22.43 -10.75
CA SER A 29 -35.21 20.98 -10.89
C SER A 29 -35.91 20.49 -9.64
N GLU A 30 -37.09 19.88 -9.80
CA GLU A 30 -37.76 19.17 -8.71
C GLU A 30 -36.89 17.97 -8.34
N ALA A 31 -35.95 18.19 -7.40
CA ALA A 31 -35.31 17.15 -6.66
C ALA A 31 -36.41 16.46 -5.85
N GLN A 32 -37.00 15.42 -6.44
CA GLN A 32 -37.99 14.58 -5.82
C GLN A 32 -37.44 14.18 -4.45
N LEU A 33 -38.16 14.57 -3.39
CA LEU A 33 -37.86 14.13 -2.04
C LEU A 33 -38.00 12.60 -2.05
N ALA A 34 -36.86 11.93 -2.20
CA ALA A 34 -36.75 10.53 -1.91
C ALA A 34 -37.28 10.36 -0.49
N ILE A 35 -38.35 9.57 -0.36
CA ILE A 35 -38.81 9.14 0.94
C ILE A 35 -37.64 8.33 1.49
N ASP A 36 -37.04 8.79 2.58
CA ASP A 36 -36.03 8.02 3.33
C ASP A 36 -36.74 6.80 3.91
N ASP A 37 -36.86 5.74 3.09
CA ASP A 37 -37.03 4.38 3.59
C ASP A 37 -35.92 4.17 4.62
N PRO A 38 -36.25 3.77 5.86
CA PRO A 38 -35.24 3.61 6.91
C PRO A 38 -34.18 2.62 6.39
N PRO A 39 -32.88 2.97 6.46
CA PRO A 39 -31.84 2.22 5.77
C PRO A 39 -31.91 0.75 6.17
N LEU A 40 -32.09 -0.11 5.17
CA LEU A 40 -32.34 -1.54 5.37
C LEU A 40 -31.34 -2.10 6.40
N PRO A 41 -31.82 -2.81 7.45
CA PRO A 41 -30.99 -3.18 8.59
C PRO A 41 -29.74 -3.89 8.10
N ALA A 42 -28.58 -3.33 8.44
CA ALA A 42 -27.32 -3.67 7.80
C ALA A 42 -27.01 -5.16 7.99
N ARG A 43 -27.16 -5.94 6.90
CA ARG A 43 -26.95 -7.39 6.89
C ARG A 43 -25.61 -7.74 7.55
N ALA A 44 -25.66 -8.64 8.53
CA ALA A 44 -24.47 -9.27 9.09
C ALA A 44 -23.78 -10.11 8.01
N ARG A 45 -22.45 -9.99 7.91
CA ARG A 45 -21.64 -10.61 6.86
C ARG A 45 -20.52 -11.46 7.43
N HIS A 46 -20.18 -12.54 6.74
CA HIS A 46 -19.04 -13.38 7.11
C HIS A 46 -17.71 -12.79 6.60
N VAL A 47 -16.61 -13.31 7.15
CA VAL A 47 -15.24 -12.85 6.84
C VAL A 47 -14.88 -13.00 5.35
N ASP A 48 -15.46 -13.97 4.63
CA ASP A 48 -15.27 -14.13 3.19
C ASP A 48 -15.94 -13.00 2.37
N GLU A 49 -17.12 -12.52 2.76
CA GLU A 49 -17.76 -11.35 2.14
C GLU A 49 -16.95 -10.06 2.38
N PHE A 50 -16.41 -9.89 3.60
CA PHE A 50 -15.56 -8.74 3.92
C PHE A 50 -14.23 -8.76 3.16
N THR A 51 -13.58 -9.93 3.02
CA THR A 51 -12.34 -10.05 2.22
C THR A 51 -12.61 -9.86 0.73
N GLN A 52 -13.70 -10.39 0.18
CA GLN A 52 -14.09 -10.14 -1.22
C GLN A 52 -14.38 -8.65 -1.47
N SER A 53 -15.08 -7.97 -0.56
CA SER A 53 -15.32 -6.53 -0.65
C SER A 53 -14.02 -5.73 -0.57
N ALA A 54 -13.09 -6.10 0.33
CA ALA A 54 -11.78 -5.47 0.42
C ALA A 54 -10.97 -5.63 -0.88
N ILE A 55 -10.94 -6.82 -1.48
CA ILE A 55 -10.25 -7.07 -2.77
C ILE A 55 -10.80 -6.17 -3.90
N LEU A 56 -12.10 -5.86 -3.88
CA LEU A 56 -12.76 -5.03 -4.90
C LEU A 56 -12.71 -3.51 -4.60
N ARG A 57 -12.65 -3.10 -3.33
CA ARG A 57 -12.83 -1.69 -2.90
C ARG A 57 -11.60 -1.04 -2.29
N TYR A 58 -10.64 -1.81 -1.74
CA TYR A 58 -9.55 -1.26 -0.95
C TYR A 58 -8.63 -0.32 -1.79
N PRO A 59 -8.47 0.96 -1.40
CA PRO A 59 -7.75 1.94 -2.22
C PRO A 59 -6.31 1.56 -2.55
N GLY A 60 -5.61 0.82 -1.68
CA GLY A 60 -4.24 0.35 -1.93
C GLY A 60 -4.14 -0.63 -3.11
N LEU A 61 -5.13 -1.52 -3.30
CA LEU A 61 -5.11 -2.43 -4.45
C LEU A 61 -5.36 -1.68 -5.78
N LYS A 62 -6.18 -0.63 -5.74
CA LYS A 62 -6.40 0.29 -6.87
C LYS A 62 -5.19 1.19 -7.18
N ALA A 63 -4.40 1.55 -6.16
CA ALA A 63 -3.11 2.20 -6.37
C ALA A 63 -2.15 1.23 -7.10
N ASN A 64 -1.99 0.01 -6.61
CA ASN A 64 -1.07 -0.96 -7.19
C ASN A 64 -1.46 -1.37 -8.63
N SER A 65 -2.75 -1.43 -8.98
CA SER A 65 -3.17 -1.60 -10.38
C SER A 65 -2.75 -0.42 -11.28
N SER A 66 -2.81 0.80 -10.74
CA SER A 66 -2.36 2.01 -11.44
C SER A 66 -0.82 2.04 -11.63
N ASP A 67 -0.07 1.49 -10.67
CA ASP A 67 1.38 1.33 -10.79
C ASP A 67 1.78 0.26 -11.82
N ILE A 68 0.99 -0.82 -11.95
CA ILE A 68 1.14 -1.80 -13.04
C ILE A 68 0.90 -1.10 -14.40
N ASP A 69 -0.16 -0.30 -14.55
CA ASP A 69 -0.41 0.47 -15.77
C ASP A 69 0.72 1.46 -16.09
N ALA A 70 1.28 2.11 -15.06
CA ALA A 70 2.45 2.99 -15.20
C ALA A 70 3.71 2.20 -15.60
N ALA A 71 3.93 0.99 -15.08
CA ALA A 71 5.01 0.10 -15.52
C ALA A 71 4.82 -0.37 -16.98
N GLN A 72 3.57 -0.67 -17.38
CA GLN A 72 3.23 -0.97 -18.78
C GLN A 72 3.42 0.25 -19.70
N ALA A 73 3.17 1.48 -19.21
CA ALA A 73 3.46 2.71 -19.93
C ALA A 73 4.98 2.89 -20.13
N ARG A 74 5.79 2.70 -19.08
CA ARG A 74 7.27 2.70 -19.16
C ARG A 74 7.80 1.63 -20.12
N LEU A 75 7.16 0.45 -20.23
CA LEU A 75 7.51 -0.55 -21.25
C LEU A 75 7.09 -0.13 -22.67
N ARG A 76 5.96 0.57 -22.85
CA ARG A 76 5.55 1.15 -24.14
C ARG A 76 6.53 2.24 -24.58
N GLU A 77 6.93 3.12 -23.66
CA GLU A 77 7.99 4.11 -23.87
C GLU A 77 9.31 3.44 -24.26
N ALA A 78 9.81 2.47 -23.48
CA ALA A 78 11.06 1.75 -23.77
C ALA A 78 11.02 0.93 -25.08
N LYS A 79 9.83 0.65 -25.63
CA LYS A 79 9.67 0.07 -26.98
C LYS A 79 9.78 1.11 -28.09
N LEU A 80 9.23 2.32 -27.89
CA LEU A 80 8.93 3.32 -28.92
C LEU A 80 9.84 4.57 -28.87
N SER A 81 10.03 5.15 -27.69
CA SER A 81 10.81 6.40 -27.48
C SER A 81 12.18 6.39 -28.17
N PRO A 82 12.98 5.30 -28.15
CA PRO A 82 14.26 5.25 -28.86
C PRO A 82 14.17 5.50 -30.38
N PHE A 83 13.03 5.25 -31.02
CA PHE A 83 12.82 5.50 -32.46
C PHE A 83 12.10 6.82 -32.77
N MET A 84 11.64 7.52 -31.73
CA MET A 84 10.90 8.79 -31.82
C MET A 84 11.71 9.98 -31.30
N GLN A 85 13.04 9.83 -31.19
CA GLN A 85 13.95 10.90 -30.77
C GLN A 85 14.20 11.89 -31.91
N PHE A 86 13.19 12.74 -32.14
CA PHE A 86 13.23 13.89 -33.04
C PHE A 86 12.99 15.17 -32.25
N GLU A 87 13.86 16.15 -32.44
CA GLU A 87 13.80 17.48 -31.82
C GLU A 87 13.47 18.51 -32.91
N GLY A 88 12.40 19.30 -32.66
CA GLY A 88 12.00 20.40 -33.53
C GLY A 88 12.44 21.73 -32.93
N GLN A 89 13.18 22.52 -33.70
CA GLN A 89 13.67 23.84 -33.31
C GLN A 89 13.16 24.93 -34.25
N ALA A 90 12.75 26.06 -33.66
CA ALA A 90 12.36 27.27 -34.36
C ALA A 90 13.16 28.44 -33.76
N ARG A 91 14.01 29.06 -34.58
CA ARG A 91 14.82 30.22 -34.20
C ARG A 91 14.27 31.44 -34.94
N PHE A 92 13.91 32.47 -34.20
CA PHE A 92 13.55 33.78 -34.76
C PHE A 92 14.62 34.78 -34.33
N PHE A 93 15.09 35.59 -35.27
CA PHE A 93 16.15 36.56 -35.06
C PHE A 93 15.90 37.83 -35.87
N VAL A 94 16.63 38.90 -35.54
CA VAL A 94 16.77 40.05 -36.43
C VAL A 94 18.19 40.07 -36.97
N ALA A 95 18.32 40.32 -38.27
CA ALA A 95 19.61 40.41 -38.95
C ALA A 95 19.70 41.73 -39.72
N PRO A 96 20.90 42.33 -39.82
CA PRO A 96 21.12 43.41 -40.78
C PRO A 96 20.96 42.87 -42.20
N GLY A 97 20.29 43.63 -43.07
CA GLY A 97 20.14 43.25 -44.47
C GLY A 97 21.48 43.22 -45.20
N ALA A 98 21.64 42.29 -46.14
CA ALA A 98 22.85 42.10 -46.93
C ALA A 98 22.50 41.75 -48.38
N ARG A 99 23.04 42.52 -49.32
CA ARG A 99 22.74 42.41 -50.76
C ARG A 99 24.00 42.01 -51.53
N GLY A 100 23.82 41.39 -52.68
CA GLY A 100 24.93 41.08 -53.57
C GLY A 100 24.69 39.86 -54.44
N THR A 101 25.80 39.26 -54.85
CA THR A 101 25.93 38.04 -55.65
C THR A 101 27.07 37.21 -55.06
N THR A 102 27.30 35.99 -55.57
CA THR A 102 28.40 35.13 -55.13
C THR A 102 29.81 35.73 -55.27
N THR A 103 29.98 36.77 -56.08
CA THR A 103 31.29 37.37 -56.41
C THR A 103 31.38 38.87 -56.11
N PHE A 104 30.28 39.51 -55.68
CA PHE A 104 30.26 40.96 -55.40
C PHE A 104 29.16 41.33 -54.39
N SER A 105 29.52 42.10 -53.37
CA SER A 105 28.61 42.73 -52.40
C SER A 105 28.79 44.25 -52.44
N PRO A 106 27.73 45.05 -52.67
CA PRO A 106 27.76 46.49 -52.40
C PRO A 106 27.68 46.81 -50.90
N ASP A 107 27.33 45.84 -50.05
CA ASP A 107 27.22 46.01 -48.60
C ASP A 107 28.52 45.62 -47.87
N PRO A 108 28.91 46.31 -46.79
CA PRO A 108 30.17 46.07 -46.09
C PRO A 108 30.15 44.75 -45.32
N GLN A 109 31.34 44.18 -45.09
CA GLN A 109 31.53 42.85 -44.48
C GLN A 109 30.88 42.67 -43.09
N ILE A 110 30.62 43.76 -42.37
CA ILE A 110 29.82 43.76 -41.13
C ILE A 110 28.74 44.85 -41.24
N PRO A 111 27.53 44.53 -41.76
CA PRO A 111 26.55 45.52 -42.21
C PRO A 111 25.69 46.14 -41.10
N TRP A 112 26.28 46.56 -39.97
CA TRP A 112 25.56 47.14 -38.82
C TRP A 112 24.61 48.29 -39.18
N ALA A 113 25.00 49.13 -40.15
CA ALA A 113 24.24 50.29 -40.62
C ALA A 113 23.10 49.96 -41.61
N ASN A 114 22.99 48.72 -42.07
CA ASN A 114 21.95 48.32 -43.02
C ASN A 114 20.60 48.15 -42.32
N ARG A 115 19.51 48.20 -43.08
CA ARG A 115 18.16 47.99 -42.54
C ARG A 115 18.07 46.59 -41.92
N TRP A 116 17.82 46.54 -40.61
CA TRP A 116 17.55 45.30 -39.90
C TRP A 116 16.16 44.77 -40.27
N GLY A 117 16.05 43.45 -40.42
CA GLY A 117 14.81 42.76 -40.72
C GLY A 117 14.70 41.42 -39.98
N PRO A 118 13.49 40.85 -39.89
CA PRO A 118 13.30 39.53 -39.30
C PRO A 118 13.94 38.44 -40.17
N GLY A 119 14.49 37.43 -39.51
CA GLY A 119 14.89 36.15 -40.09
C GLY A 119 14.37 35.00 -39.24
N GLY A 120 14.17 33.85 -39.87
CA GLY A 120 13.70 32.64 -39.21
C GLY A 120 14.39 31.40 -39.75
N GLU A 121 14.69 30.46 -38.86
CA GLU A 121 15.18 29.12 -39.17
C GLU A 121 14.28 28.11 -38.44
N VAL A 122 13.69 27.20 -39.19
CA VAL A 122 12.96 26.05 -38.64
C VAL A 122 13.67 24.77 -39.05
N GLY A 123 13.77 23.82 -38.14
CA GLY A 123 14.40 22.53 -38.42
C GLY A 123 13.92 21.43 -37.51
N ILE A 124 13.98 20.20 -38.02
CA ILE A 124 13.75 18.97 -37.26
C ILE A 124 14.98 18.10 -37.44
N GLU A 125 15.55 17.60 -36.35
CA GLU A 125 16.62 16.62 -36.39
C GLU A 125 16.40 15.48 -35.40
N GLY A 126 16.84 14.28 -35.75
CA GLY A 126 16.60 13.10 -34.94
C GLY A 126 17.46 11.91 -35.34
N GLY A 127 17.30 10.82 -34.59
CA GLY A 127 18.11 9.62 -34.77
C GLY A 127 17.34 8.34 -34.52
N ILE A 128 17.29 7.48 -35.54
CA ILE A 128 16.73 6.12 -35.44
C ILE A 128 17.89 5.15 -35.13
N PRO A 129 17.96 4.54 -33.93
CA PRO A 129 19.05 3.64 -33.56
C PRO A 129 18.98 2.33 -34.35
N ILE A 130 19.96 2.12 -35.24
CA ILE A 130 20.13 0.90 -36.02
C ILE A 130 20.71 -0.21 -35.14
N TYR A 131 21.78 0.11 -34.41
CA TYR A 131 22.48 -0.87 -33.56
C TYR A 131 23.10 -0.23 -32.31
N THR A 132 22.68 -0.71 -31.14
CA THR A 132 23.06 -0.15 -29.84
C THR A 132 23.73 -1.18 -28.92
N PHE A 133 24.38 -2.19 -29.49
CA PHE A 133 25.13 -3.25 -28.77
C PHE A 133 24.39 -3.85 -27.55
N GLY A 134 23.08 -4.05 -27.68
CA GLY A 134 22.22 -4.63 -26.63
C GLY A 134 21.45 -3.64 -25.76
N LYS A 135 21.81 -2.34 -25.71
CA LYS A 135 21.15 -1.32 -24.85
C LYS A 135 19.62 -1.33 -24.97
N TYR A 136 19.08 -1.32 -26.20
CA TYR A 136 17.62 -1.40 -26.44
C TYR A 136 16.97 -2.70 -25.93
N ARG A 137 17.61 -3.86 -26.16
CA ARG A 137 17.10 -5.17 -25.67
C ARG A 137 17.13 -5.24 -24.14
N ALA A 138 18.18 -4.69 -23.53
CA ALA A 138 18.35 -4.60 -22.09
C ALA A 138 17.33 -3.65 -21.44
N GLY A 139 17.13 -2.44 -21.97
CA GLY A 139 16.08 -1.52 -21.51
C GLY A 139 14.69 -2.17 -21.52
N LYS A 140 14.37 -2.93 -22.57
CA LYS A 140 13.13 -3.74 -22.66
C LYS A 140 13.10 -4.97 -21.74
N LYS A 141 14.24 -5.47 -21.23
CA LYS A 141 14.27 -6.47 -20.15
C LYS A 141 13.99 -5.80 -18.81
N ALA A 142 14.68 -4.70 -18.50
CA ALA A 142 14.47 -3.92 -17.27
C ALA A 142 13.02 -3.43 -17.13
N ALA A 143 12.44 -2.86 -18.19
CA ALA A 143 11.06 -2.39 -18.17
C ALA A 143 10.02 -3.50 -18.00
N ARG A 144 10.27 -4.73 -18.50
CA ARG A 144 9.42 -5.90 -18.20
C ARG A 144 9.56 -6.33 -16.74
N ALA A 145 10.78 -6.41 -16.23
CA ALA A 145 11.02 -6.76 -14.83
C ALA A 145 10.39 -5.74 -13.86
N GLY A 146 10.31 -4.46 -14.26
CA GLY A 146 9.56 -3.43 -13.54
C GLY A 146 8.03 -3.61 -13.55
N ILE A 147 7.46 -4.31 -14.54
CA ILE A 147 6.05 -4.71 -14.51
C ILE A 147 5.87 -5.84 -13.48
N SER A 148 6.69 -6.90 -13.57
CA SER A 148 6.58 -8.02 -12.63
C SER A 148 6.83 -7.61 -11.18
N ALA A 149 7.73 -6.66 -10.91
CA ALA A 149 7.88 -6.09 -9.57
C ALA A 149 6.60 -5.38 -9.05
N ALA A 150 5.84 -4.71 -9.93
CA ALA A 150 4.57 -4.08 -9.58
C ALA A 150 3.43 -5.10 -9.43
N GLU A 151 3.41 -6.15 -10.26
CA GLU A 151 2.49 -7.29 -10.14
C GLU A 151 2.68 -7.98 -8.77
N TYR A 152 3.92 -8.28 -8.38
CA TYR A 152 4.20 -8.87 -7.06
C TYR A 152 3.95 -7.92 -5.87
N GLU A 153 4.06 -6.59 -5.99
CA GLU A 153 3.64 -5.68 -4.90
C GLU A 153 2.11 -5.55 -4.79
N ARG A 154 1.34 -5.70 -5.88
CA ARG A 154 -0.11 -5.92 -5.82
C ARG A 154 -0.44 -7.18 -5.03
N ASP A 155 0.21 -8.30 -5.35
CA ASP A 155 -0.11 -9.59 -4.73
C ASP A 155 0.30 -9.63 -3.25
N ARG A 156 1.46 -9.06 -2.91
CA ARG A 156 1.88 -8.79 -1.53
C ARG A 156 0.84 -7.96 -0.76
N THR A 157 0.31 -6.92 -1.40
CA THR A 157 -0.71 -6.04 -0.79
C THR A 157 -2.04 -6.77 -0.63
N LEU A 158 -2.41 -7.66 -1.56
CA LEU A 158 -3.60 -8.50 -1.45
C LEU A 158 -3.50 -9.45 -0.24
N SER A 159 -2.42 -10.22 -0.12
CA SER A 159 -2.23 -11.15 1.01
C SER A 159 -2.12 -10.43 2.35
N ARG A 160 -1.63 -9.17 2.37
CA ARG A 160 -1.67 -8.30 3.56
C ARG A 160 -3.09 -7.86 3.90
N VAL A 161 -3.85 -7.33 2.94
CA VAL A 161 -5.23 -6.85 3.15
C VAL A 161 -6.17 -7.98 3.58
N VAL A 162 -6.04 -9.17 3.00
CA VAL A 162 -6.82 -10.35 3.40
C VAL A 162 -6.51 -10.74 4.86
N PHE A 163 -5.25 -10.70 5.28
CA PHE A 163 -4.87 -10.92 6.68
C PHE A 163 -5.42 -9.83 7.61
N ASP A 164 -5.27 -8.55 7.26
CA ASP A 164 -5.73 -7.44 8.10
C ASP A 164 -7.26 -7.41 8.23
N VAL A 165 -8.02 -7.81 7.19
CA VAL A 165 -9.49 -8.00 7.27
C VAL A 165 -9.85 -9.13 8.22
N ARG A 166 -9.19 -10.30 8.12
CA ARG A 166 -9.40 -11.41 9.06
C ARG A 166 -9.06 -11.00 10.49
N ARG A 167 -8.00 -10.20 10.67
CA ARG A 167 -7.58 -9.64 11.97
C ARG A 167 -8.62 -8.70 12.56
N ALA A 168 -9.19 -7.81 11.74
CA ALA A 168 -10.28 -6.94 12.16
C ALA A 168 -11.53 -7.76 12.53
N TYR A 169 -11.95 -8.69 11.67
CA TYR A 169 -13.13 -9.56 11.88
C TYR A 169 -13.05 -10.38 13.17
N PHE A 170 -11.97 -11.14 13.40
CA PHE A 170 -11.81 -11.93 14.62
C PHE A 170 -11.56 -11.03 15.86
N GLY A 171 -11.03 -9.82 15.68
CA GLY A 171 -10.97 -8.80 16.73
C GLY A 171 -12.36 -8.34 17.17
N THR A 172 -13.26 -8.06 16.23
CA THR A 172 -14.67 -7.70 16.51
C THR A 172 -15.40 -8.88 17.15
N GLN A 173 -15.27 -10.11 16.61
CA GLN A 173 -15.93 -11.29 17.18
C GLN A 173 -15.45 -11.59 18.61
N LEU A 174 -14.13 -11.53 18.88
CA LEU A 174 -13.58 -11.65 20.23
C LEU A 174 -14.15 -10.59 21.18
N ALA A 175 -14.29 -9.34 20.72
CA ALA A 175 -14.78 -8.25 21.54
C ALA A 175 -16.27 -8.40 21.88
N LEU A 176 -17.10 -8.86 20.95
CA LEU A 176 -18.52 -9.16 21.17
C LEU A 176 -18.68 -10.30 22.19
N ASP A 177 -17.96 -11.41 22.02
CA ASP A 177 -17.98 -12.55 22.96
C ASP A 177 -17.50 -12.16 24.37
N LEU A 178 -16.51 -11.25 24.46
CA LEU A 178 -16.08 -10.68 25.73
C LEU A 178 -17.14 -9.76 26.36
N GLN A 179 -17.82 -8.90 25.59
CA GLN A 179 -18.91 -8.05 26.11
C GLN A 179 -20.11 -8.88 26.60
N ALA A 180 -20.53 -9.90 25.84
CA ALA A 180 -21.59 -10.83 26.24
C ALA A 180 -21.22 -11.62 27.52
N MET A 181 -19.95 -11.98 27.68
CA MET A 181 -19.44 -12.61 28.90
C MET A 181 -19.37 -11.62 30.09
N LEU A 182 -18.88 -10.40 29.87
CA LEU A 182 -18.63 -9.43 30.95
C LEU A 182 -19.91 -8.82 31.51
N SER A 183 -20.92 -8.57 30.66
CA SER A 183 -22.27 -8.18 31.10
C SER A 183 -22.91 -9.27 31.99
N GLU A 184 -22.82 -10.55 31.58
CA GLU A 184 -23.28 -11.70 32.38
C GLU A 184 -22.63 -11.75 33.78
N GLY A 185 -21.35 -11.38 33.89
CA GLY A 185 -20.62 -11.29 35.16
C GLY A 185 -20.98 -10.05 35.99
N LYS A 186 -21.10 -8.90 35.33
CA LYS A 186 -21.38 -7.58 35.92
C LYS A 186 -22.73 -7.55 36.62
N ASP A 187 -23.80 -7.99 35.97
CA ASP A 187 -25.15 -7.98 36.56
C ASP A 187 -25.26 -8.90 37.78
N LYS A 188 -24.54 -10.04 37.75
CA LYS A 188 -24.50 -10.99 38.87
C LYS A 188 -23.68 -10.43 40.05
N LEU A 189 -22.53 -9.80 39.81
CA LEU A 189 -21.77 -9.11 40.85
C LEU A 189 -22.54 -7.93 41.44
N ARG A 190 -23.18 -7.11 40.60
CA ARG A 190 -24.02 -5.99 41.04
C ARG A 190 -25.16 -6.46 41.94
N THR A 191 -25.88 -7.50 41.52
CA THR A 191 -26.93 -8.15 42.33
C THR A 191 -26.38 -8.66 43.68
N ALA A 192 -25.15 -9.19 43.72
CA ALA A 192 -24.51 -9.61 44.97
C ALA A 192 -24.10 -8.42 45.86
N VAL A 193 -23.57 -7.34 45.28
CA VAL A 193 -23.23 -6.09 46.00
C VAL A 193 -24.48 -5.48 46.64
N ASP A 194 -25.57 -5.35 45.89
CA ASP A 194 -26.80 -4.72 46.37
C ASP A 194 -27.51 -5.59 47.43
N LYS A 195 -27.57 -6.92 47.24
CA LYS A 195 -28.01 -7.88 48.28
C LYS A 195 -27.17 -7.77 49.57
N LEU A 196 -25.85 -7.57 49.45
CA LEU A 196 -24.95 -7.47 50.60
C LEU A 196 -25.06 -6.12 51.32
N ARG A 197 -25.22 -5.01 50.58
CA ARG A 197 -25.46 -3.68 51.14
C ARG A 197 -26.71 -3.68 52.02
N ALA A 198 -27.83 -4.18 51.50
CA ALA A 198 -29.09 -4.23 52.24
C ALA A 198 -29.02 -5.08 53.53
N ARG A 199 -28.16 -6.11 53.58
CA ARG A 199 -27.93 -6.90 54.81
C ARG A 199 -27.04 -6.17 55.82
N LEU A 200 -26.08 -5.37 55.36
CA LEU A 200 -25.23 -4.53 56.22
C LEU A 200 -26.02 -3.36 56.81
N GLU A 201 -26.89 -2.73 56.01
CA GLU A 201 -27.82 -1.67 56.46
C GLU A 201 -28.87 -2.19 57.46
N ALA A 202 -29.14 -3.49 57.46
CA ALA A 202 -30.01 -4.19 58.42
C ALA A 202 -29.25 -4.80 59.62
N ASP A 203 -27.95 -4.50 59.79
CA ASP A 203 -27.09 -4.97 60.88
C ASP A 203 -27.05 -6.52 61.04
N ASP A 204 -27.20 -7.27 59.95
CA ASP A 204 -27.20 -8.75 59.97
C ASP A 204 -25.80 -9.29 60.36
N PRO A 205 -25.64 -9.96 61.52
CA PRO A 205 -24.33 -10.38 62.03
C PRO A 205 -23.65 -11.48 61.18
N ARG A 206 -24.32 -11.99 60.14
CA ARG A 206 -23.77 -12.96 59.19
C ARG A 206 -22.97 -12.32 58.05
N VAL A 207 -23.07 -11.00 57.86
CA VAL A 207 -22.35 -10.26 56.80
C VAL A 207 -21.24 -9.37 57.36
N LYS A 208 -20.29 -8.96 56.51
CA LYS A 208 -19.08 -8.23 56.92
C LYS A 208 -18.74 -7.12 55.94
N GLN A 209 -18.36 -5.95 56.46
CA GLN A 209 -17.94 -4.80 55.65
C GLN A 209 -16.79 -5.11 54.68
N ASN A 210 -15.84 -5.96 55.11
CA ASN A 210 -14.71 -6.41 54.28
C ASN A 210 -15.14 -7.21 53.04
N ASP A 211 -16.29 -7.89 53.10
CA ASP A 211 -16.82 -8.67 51.99
C ASP A 211 -17.57 -7.77 50.98
N TYR A 212 -18.16 -6.67 51.44
CA TYR A 212 -18.68 -5.60 50.57
C TYR A 212 -17.56 -4.92 49.79
N PHE A 213 -16.45 -4.54 50.45
CA PHE A 213 -15.29 -3.97 49.76
C PHE A 213 -14.70 -4.91 48.69
N ARG A 214 -14.72 -6.24 48.92
CA ARG A 214 -14.29 -7.23 47.92
C ARG A 214 -15.22 -7.29 46.71
N LEU A 215 -16.53 -7.40 46.92
CA LEU A 215 -17.49 -7.46 45.80
C LEU A 215 -17.53 -6.17 44.99
N VAL A 216 -17.41 -5.00 45.63
CA VAL A 216 -17.28 -3.70 44.94
C VAL A 216 -15.99 -3.64 44.12
N SER A 217 -14.85 -4.08 44.68
CA SER A 217 -13.58 -4.12 43.93
C SER A 217 -13.63 -5.05 42.72
N ALA A 218 -14.31 -6.20 42.83
CA ALA A 218 -14.49 -7.14 41.73
C ALA A 218 -15.43 -6.58 40.64
N LEU A 219 -16.50 -5.89 41.04
CA LEU A 219 -17.43 -5.23 40.12
C LEU A 219 -16.70 -4.15 39.30
N SER A 220 -15.92 -3.28 39.94
CA SER A 220 -15.17 -2.23 39.25
C SER A 220 -14.05 -2.76 38.34
N GLU A 221 -13.47 -3.95 38.60
CA GLU A 221 -12.59 -4.58 37.61
C GLU A 221 -13.40 -5.08 36.39
N ILE A 222 -14.56 -5.72 36.56
CA ILE A 222 -15.40 -6.13 35.42
C ILE A 222 -15.85 -4.91 34.60
N GLU A 223 -16.25 -3.80 35.23
CA GLU A 223 -16.60 -2.55 34.52
C GLU A 223 -15.40 -1.96 33.75
N SER A 224 -14.18 -2.11 34.27
CA SER A 224 -12.96 -1.75 33.55
C SER A 224 -12.71 -2.66 32.34
N ARG A 225 -12.89 -3.98 32.47
CA ARG A 225 -12.75 -4.95 31.36
C ARG A 225 -13.82 -4.76 30.29
N GLU A 226 -15.04 -4.42 30.67
CA GLU A 226 -16.15 -4.11 29.75
C GLU A 226 -15.79 -2.89 28.88
N SER A 227 -15.23 -1.84 29.49
CA SER A 227 -14.69 -0.67 28.77
C SER A 227 -13.52 -1.03 27.83
N GLU A 228 -12.62 -1.94 28.24
CA GLU A 228 -11.57 -2.47 27.35
C GLU A 228 -12.13 -3.24 26.15
N ALA A 229 -13.20 -4.02 26.35
CA ALA A 229 -13.86 -4.80 25.30
C ALA A 229 -14.71 -3.93 24.34
N LEU A 230 -15.38 -2.88 24.85
CA LEU A 230 -16.05 -1.87 24.03
C LEU A 230 -15.06 -1.11 23.14
N ARG A 231 -13.90 -0.71 23.70
CA ARG A 231 -12.83 -0.07 22.91
C ARG A 231 -12.26 -1.02 21.85
N LEU A 232 -12.11 -2.31 22.15
CA LEU A 232 -11.62 -3.31 21.20
C LEU A 232 -12.61 -3.50 20.04
N GLU A 233 -13.90 -3.62 20.34
CA GLU A 233 -14.97 -3.75 19.36
C GLU A 233 -15.00 -2.57 18.39
N ALA A 234 -15.08 -1.34 18.91
CA ALA A 234 -15.11 -0.14 18.09
C ALA A 234 -13.84 0.03 17.23
N SER A 235 -12.67 -0.29 17.78
CA SER A 235 -11.39 -0.22 17.05
C SER A 235 -11.31 -1.26 15.93
N ALA A 236 -11.79 -2.49 16.19
CA ALA A 236 -11.77 -3.58 15.22
C ALA A 236 -12.83 -3.38 14.13
N ARG A 237 -14.03 -2.89 14.48
CA ARG A 237 -15.08 -2.57 13.51
C ARG A 237 -14.67 -1.44 12.58
N ALA A 238 -14.13 -0.33 13.12
CA ALA A 238 -13.62 0.78 12.29
C ALA A 238 -12.49 0.33 11.34
N ALA A 239 -11.62 -0.59 11.77
CA ALA A 239 -10.63 -1.18 10.89
C ALA A 239 -11.28 -2.04 9.78
N LEU A 240 -12.29 -2.84 10.11
CA LEU A 240 -13.04 -3.66 9.15
C LEU A 240 -13.78 -2.80 8.11
N GLU A 241 -14.36 -1.68 8.52
CA GLU A 241 -15.05 -0.70 7.68
C GLU A 241 -14.08 -0.06 6.66
N ILE A 242 -12.94 0.44 7.15
CA ILE A 242 -11.87 1.04 6.32
C ILE A 242 -11.26 0.03 5.33
N LEU A 243 -11.05 -1.22 5.75
CA LEU A 243 -10.44 -2.26 4.91
C LEU A 243 -11.39 -2.80 3.84
N SER A 244 -12.66 -3.04 4.21
CA SER A 244 -13.66 -3.66 3.31
C SER A 244 -14.44 -2.68 2.46
N GLY A 245 -14.49 -1.39 2.84
CA GLY A 245 -15.35 -0.39 2.21
C GLY A 245 -16.84 -0.70 2.40
N ILE A 246 -17.22 -1.22 3.57
CA ILE A 246 -18.59 -1.51 4.00
C ILE A 246 -18.84 -0.76 5.29
N ASP A 247 -19.88 0.06 5.34
CA ASP A 247 -20.28 0.88 6.49
C ASP A 247 -21.82 0.75 6.65
N PRO A 248 -22.35 0.38 7.83
CA PRO A 248 -21.61 -0.14 9.00
C PRO A 248 -21.18 -1.59 8.77
N ALA A 249 -20.02 -2.00 9.32
CA ALA A 249 -19.55 -3.38 9.22
C ALA A 249 -20.18 -4.27 10.30
N VAL A 250 -21.32 -4.88 9.99
CA VAL A 250 -22.01 -5.83 10.89
C VAL A 250 -21.43 -7.24 10.74
N VAL A 251 -20.98 -7.80 11.87
CA VAL A 251 -20.47 -9.18 12.02
C VAL A 251 -21.52 -10.00 12.78
N PRO A 252 -21.80 -11.27 12.41
CA PRO A 252 -22.73 -12.13 13.13
C PRO A 252 -22.36 -12.36 14.60
N GLU A 253 -23.36 -12.36 15.48
CA GLU A 253 -23.21 -12.64 16.92
C GLU A 253 -23.13 -14.15 17.22
N CYS A 254 -22.17 -14.84 16.60
CA CYS A 254 -21.87 -16.24 16.91
C CYS A 254 -20.71 -16.38 17.91
N PRO A 255 -20.67 -17.46 18.71
CA PRO A 255 -19.50 -17.82 19.53
C PRO A 255 -18.19 -17.88 18.72
N LEU A 256 -17.11 -17.40 19.32
CA LEU A 256 -15.77 -17.49 18.73
C LEU A 256 -15.19 -18.91 18.87
N GLU A 257 -15.06 -19.59 17.73
CA GLU A 257 -14.56 -20.96 17.61
C GLU A 257 -13.25 -21.08 16.82
N THR A 258 -12.56 -22.21 16.96
CA THR A 258 -11.32 -22.50 16.21
C THR A 258 -11.63 -22.93 14.77
N VAL A 259 -11.07 -22.22 13.80
CA VAL A 259 -11.15 -22.52 12.37
C VAL A 259 -10.60 -23.91 12.04
N LYS A 260 -11.29 -24.64 11.15
CA LYS A 260 -10.88 -25.97 10.69
C LYS A 260 -9.78 -25.86 9.61
N SER A 261 -8.52 -25.98 10.03
CA SER A 261 -7.36 -26.07 9.12
C SER A 261 -7.07 -27.49 8.65
N ALA A 262 -6.27 -27.62 7.61
CA ALA A 262 -5.51 -28.84 7.35
C ALA A 262 -4.50 -29.14 8.49
N VAL A 263 -3.85 -30.32 8.42
CA VAL A 263 -2.61 -30.56 9.17
C VAL A 263 -1.50 -29.75 8.52
N VAL A 264 -0.63 -29.16 9.33
CA VAL A 264 0.43 -28.25 8.90
C VAL A 264 1.76 -28.75 9.45
N GLU A 265 2.72 -29.06 8.58
CA GLU A 265 4.08 -29.48 8.95
C GLU A 265 5.09 -28.35 8.67
N LEU A 266 5.91 -28.00 9.67
CA LEU A 266 6.76 -26.79 9.62
C LEU A 266 7.71 -26.76 8.42
N SER A 267 8.38 -27.88 8.11
CA SER A 267 9.36 -27.94 7.02
C SER A 267 8.74 -27.64 5.66
N GLU A 268 7.54 -28.17 5.41
CA GLU A 268 6.79 -27.95 4.18
C GLU A 268 6.39 -26.47 4.04
N GLN A 269 5.93 -25.84 5.14
CA GLN A 269 5.55 -24.42 5.12
C GLN A 269 6.75 -23.49 4.87
N VAL A 270 7.94 -23.82 5.38
CA VAL A 270 9.15 -23.00 5.17
C VAL A 270 9.61 -23.08 3.70
N GLU A 271 9.65 -24.27 3.12
CA GLU A 271 10.01 -24.47 1.71
C GLU A 271 9.00 -23.76 0.78
N VAL A 272 7.70 -23.98 0.99
CA VAL A 272 6.60 -23.32 0.28
C VAL A 272 6.69 -21.79 0.38
N ALA A 273 6.94 -21.22 1.57
CA ALA A 273 6.99 -19.77 1.76
C ALA A 273 8.17 -19.10 1.05
N VAL A 274 9.31 -19.78 0.94
CA VAL A 274 10.46 -19.27 0.19
C VAL A 274 10.19 -19.28 -1.32
N GLU A 275 9.56 -20.33 -1.84
CA GLU A 275 9.25 -20.43 -3.28
C GLU A 275 8.10 -19.52 -3.73
N SER A 276 7.10 -19.25 -2.88
CA SER A 276 5.83 -18.61 -3.28
C SER A 276 5.70 -17.12 -2.92
N ARG A 277 6.58 -16.57 -2.08
CA ARG A 277 6.40 -15.21 -1.54
C ARG A 277 6.62 -14.12 -2.59
N PRO A 278 5.67 -13.18 -2.72
CA PRO A 278 5.83 -12.04 -3.63
C PRO A 278 7.09 -11.21 -3.37
N GLU A 279 7.53 -11.05 -2.11
CA GLU A 279 8.80 -10.37 -1.78
C GLU A 279 10.04 -10.99 -2.43
N VAL A 280 10.15 -12.33 -2.45
CA VAL A 280 11.28 -13.03 -3.08
C VAL A 280 11.25 -12.79 -4.59
N HIS A 281 10.07 -12.91 -5.18
CA HIS A 281 9.84 -12.64 -6.60
C HIS A 281 10.11 -11.16 -6.98
N GLN A 282 9.81 -10.19 -6.12
CA GLN A 282 10.20 -8.79 -6.30
C GLN A 282 11.73 -8.61 -6.32
N LEU A 283 12.45 -9.26 -5.41
CA LEU A 283 13.91 -9.21 -5.36
C LEU A 283 14.54 -9.86 -6.59
N HIS A 284 13.99 -10.98 -7.05
CA HIS A 284 14.36 -11.61 -8.33
C HIS A 284 14.06 -10.70 -9.54
N ALA A 285 12.93 -10.00 -9.57
CA ALA A 285 12.59 -9.02 -10.60
C ALA A 285 13.56 -7.82 -10.59
N ALA A 286 13.85 -7.26 -9.40
CA ALA A 286 14.82 -6.19 -9.23
C ALA A 286 16.23 -6.61 -9.69
N ARG A 287 16.67 -7.83 -9.36
CA ARG A 287 17.92 -8.42 -9.85
C ARG A 287 17.92 -8.55 -11.38
N SER A 288 16.84 -9.06 -11.97
CA SER A 288 16.65 -9.17 -13.42
C SER A 288 16.74 -7.81 -14.15
N ALA A 289 16.28 -6.74 -13.51
CA ALA A 289 16.43 -5.36 -13.98
C ALA A 289 17.86 -4.82 -13.83
N ARG A 290 18.57 -5.14 -12.74
CA ARG A 290 19.98 -4.75 -12.55
C ARG A 290 20.94 -5.51 -13.47
N ASP A 291 20.71 -6.80 -13.71
CA ASP A 291 21.41 -7.59 -14.74
C ASP A 291 21.25 -6.96 -16.13
N ALA A 292 20.04 -6.47 -16.45
CA ALA A 292 19.80 -5.73 -17.68
C ALA A 292 20.54 -4.38 -17.69
N ASN A 293 20.53 -3.60 -16.59
CA ASN A 293 21.31 -2.37 -16.47
C ASN A 293 22.82 -2.64 -16.68
N LEU A 294 23.37 -3.72 -16.14
CA LEU A 294 24.78 -4.09 -16.35
C LEU A 294 25.12 -4.29 -17.84
N VAL A 295 24.19 -4.80 -18.66
CA VAL A 295 24.36 -4.86 -20.12
C VAL A 295 24.38 -3.45 -20.73
N VAL A 296 23.52 -2.53 -20.29
CA VAL A 296 23.53 -1.13 -20.73
C VAL A 296 24.86 -0.45 -20.38
N GLN A 297 25.34 -0.61 -19.14
CA GLN A 297 26.61 -0.01 -18.70
C GLN A 297 27.81 -0.59 -19.46
N ARG A 298 27.86 -1.91 -19.70
CA ARG A 298 28.90 -2.55 -20.52
C ARG A 298 28.87 -2.07 -21.98
N ALA A 299 27.69 -1.93 -22.56
CA ALA A 299 27.54 -1.40 -23.91
C ALA A 299 27.91 0.09 -24.02
N GLY A 300 28.09 0.81 -22.89
CA GLY A 300 28.65 2.16 -22.84
C GLY A 300 30.09 2.27 -23.36
N TYR A 301 30.83 1.16 -23.43
CA TYR A 301 32.15 1.12 -24.09
C TYR A 301 32.09 1.25 -25.61
N LEU A 302 30.92 1.04 -26.22
CA LEU A 302 30.75 0.87 -27.67
C LEU A 302 29.89 2.01 -28.27
N PRO A 303 30.16 2.44 -29.51
CA PRO A 303 29.38 3.48 -30.18
C PRO A 303 27.95 3.00 -30.44
N ASP A 304 26.99 3.92 -30.44
CA ASP A 304 25.65 3.66 -30.97
C ASP A 304 25.60 4.03 -32.46
N ILE A 305 25.14 3.09 -33.29
CA ILE A 305 24.99 3.28 -34.74
C ILE A 305 23.56 3.74 -35.02
N ILE A 306 23.43 4.94 -35.58
CA ILE A 306 22.17 5.69 -35.67
C ILE A 306 21.98 6.15 -37.13
N LEU A 307 20.79 5.96 -37.69
CA LEU A 307 20.36 6.69 -38.87
C LEU A 307 19.96 8.10 -38.42
N ALA A 308 20.86 9.06 -38.62
CA ALA A 308 20.60 10.47 -38.34
C ALA A 308 19.81 11.07 -39.50
N LEU A 309 18.75 11.80 -39.18
CA LEU A 309 17.89 12.51 -40.11
C LEU A 309 17.81 13.98 -39.67
N ARG A 310 17.96 14.91 -40.61
CA ARG A 310 17.77 16.35 -40.38
C ARG A 310 17.07 16.98 -41.58
N ALA A 311 16.14 17.88 -41.33
CA ALA A 311 15.60 18.82 -42.31
C ALA A 311 15.63 20.23 -41.73
N THR A 312 16.03 21.21 -42.53
CA THR A 312 16.17 22.62 -42.09
C THR A 312 15.76 23.56 -43.22
N PHE A 313 15.03 24.62 -42.86
CA PHE A 313 14.62 25.71 -43.74
C PHE A 313 14.88 27.04 -43.03
N ALA A 314 15.66 27.91 -43.66
CA ALA A 314 15.91 29.27 -43.20
C ALA A 314 15.44 30.29 -44.25
N ARG A 315 14.85 31.39 -43.78
CA ARG A 315 14.45 32.53 -44.60
C ARG A 315 14.73 33.83 -43.87
N THR A 316 15.49 34.72 -44.51
CA THR A 316 15.85 36.03 -43.98
C THR A 316 15.65 37.07 -45.08
N PRO A 317 14.43 37.61 -45.25
CA PRO A 317 14.09 38.48 -46.40
C PRO A 317 14.91 39.77 -46.55
N GLY A 318 15.66 40.19 -45.51
CA GLY A 318 16.63 41.27 -45.61
C GLY A 318 17.96 40.89 -46.27
N ILE A 319 18.26 39.58 -46.38
CA ILE A 319 19.45 39.03 -47.03
C ILE A 319 19.04 38.52 -48.42
N THR A 320 19.84 38.84 -49.43
CA THR A 320 19.62 38.37 -50.82
C THR A 320 19.77 36.85 -50.90
N ASP A 321 18.89 36.22 -51.67
CA ASP A 321 18.77 34.78 -51.91
C ASP A 321 19.85 34.32 -52.90
N VAL A 322 20.86 33.57 -52.44
CA VAL A 322 22.05 33.22 -53.23
C VAL A 322 21.97 31.80 -53.79
N GLN A 323 21.34 31.67 -54.95
CA GLN A 323 21.10 30.38 -55.63
C GLN A 323 22.35 29.88 -56.40
N ASN A 324 23.36 29.37 -55.67
CA ASN A 324 24.56 28.78 -56.26
C ASN A 324 25.03 27.52 -55.47
N PRO A 325 25.21 26.35 -56.12
CA PRO A 325 25.56 25.11 -55.42
C PRO A 325 26.96 25.09 -54.78
N PHE A 326 27.84 26.04 -55.12
CA PHE A 326 29.17 26.16 -54.54
C PHE A 326 29.25 27.18 -53.38
N VAL A 327 28.14 27.82 -53.00
CA VAL A 327 28.09 28.83 -51.94
C VAL A 327 27.03 28.48 -50.91
N ILE A 328 27.41 28.46 -49.63
CA ILE A 328 26.49 28.19 -48.53
C ILE A 328 25.81 29.50 -48.13
N ASP A 329 24.62 29.78 -48.68
CA ASP A 329 23.72 30.78 -48.12
C ASP A 329 23.30 30.34 -46.70
N ARG A 330 23.42 31.26 -45.73
CA ARG A 330 23.05 31.06 -44.33
C ARG A 330 21.79 31.84 -43.92
N GLY A 331 21.35 32.78 -44.74
CA GLY A 331 20.13 33.56 -44.53
C GLY A 331 18.91 32.93 -45.20
N ASN A 332 19.11 32.30 -46.37
CA ASN A 332 18.07 31.68 -47.18
C ASN A 332 18.53 30.29 -47.68
N PHE A 333 18.13 29.21 -47.01
CA PHE A 333 18.45 27.86 -47.47
C PHE A 333 17.37 26.84 -47.11
N ALA A 334 17.27 25.79 -47.91
CA ALA A 334 16.49 24.59 -47.62
C ALA A 334 17.39 23.38 -47.79
N GLY A 335 17.41 22.47 -46.82
CA GLY A 335 18.30 21.31 -46.85
C GLY A 335 17.77 20.13 -46.04
N ALA A 336 18.07 18.93 -46.53
CA ALA A 336 17.81 17.68 -45.83
C ALA A 336 19.09 16.83 -45.80
N PHE A 337 19.28 16.06 -44.73
CA PHE A 337 20.38 15.15 -44.54
C PHE A 337 19.85 13.82 -43.99
N ALA A 338 20.32 12.73 -44.57
CA ALA A 338 20.13 11.37 -44.05
C ALA A 338 21.48 10.64 -44.11
N GLY A 339 21.92 10.05 -43.00
CA GLY A 339 23.21 9.38 -42.95
C GLY A 339 23.40 8.50 -41.71
N ILE A 340 24.25 7.48 -41.84
CA ILE A 340 24.61 6.61 -40.72
C ILE A 340 25.71 7.29 -39.90
N VAL A 341 25.46 7.49 -38.61
CA VAL A 341 26.37 8.16 -37.66
C VAL A 341 26.69 7.22 -36.51
N ALA A 342 27.98 7.07 -36.21
CA ALA A 342 28.46 6.36 -35.02
C ALA A 342 28.65 7.37 -33.87
N ARG A 343 27.77 7.33 -32.86
CA ARG A 343 27.83 8.21 -31.68
C ARG A 343 28.57 7.49 -30.55
N TRP A 344 29.80 7.91 -30.25
CA TRP A 344 30.64 7.28 -29.21
C TRP A 344 30.90 8.23 -28.04
N LYS A 345 30.64 7.78 -26.80
CA LYS A 345 31.05 8.48 -25.58
C LYS A 345 32.39 7.93 -25.10
N LEU A 346 33.48 8.65 -25.31
CA LEU A 346 34.86 8.25 -24.95
C LEU A 346 35.17 8.32 -23.44
N ASP A 347 34.15 8.22 -22.60
CA ASP A 347 34.23 8.22 -21.12
C ASP A 347 34.53 6.80 -20.62
N PHE A 348 35.73 6.30 -20.91
CA PHE A 348 36.13 4.93 -20.57
C PHE A 348 36.31 4.72 -19.07
N GLY A 349 36.86 5.72 -18.36
CA GLY A 349 37.05 5.69 -16.91
C GLY A 349 35.72 5.70 -16.13
N GLY A 350 34.81 6.62 -16.46
CA GLY A 350 33.48 6.65 -15.86
C GLY A 350 32.64 5.43 -16.26
N THR A 351 32.83 4.87 -17.46
CA THR A 351 32.17 3.60 -17.84
C THR A 351 32.69 2.43 -17.01
N HIS A 352 34.00 2.34 -16.73
CA HIS A 352 34.54 1.34 -15.81
C HIS A 352 33.94 1.48 -14.40
N ALA A 353 33.87 2.71 -13.87
CA ALA A 353 33.25 2.97 -12.58
C ALA A 353 31.77 2.54 -12.55
N ARG A 354 30.98 2.90 -13.57
CA ARG A 354 29.56 2.50 -13.70
C ARG A 354 29.38 0.98 -13.82
N VAL A 355 30.24 0.28 -14.55
CA VAL A 355 30.22 -1.19 -14.66
C VAL A 355 30.61 -1.85 -13.33
N LYS A 356 31.58 -1.28 -12.59
CA LYS A 356 31.94 -1.77 -11.24
C LYS A 356 30.80 -1.56 -10.25
N ALA A 357 30.15 -0.39 -10.26
CA ALA A 357 28.98 -0.10 -9.44
C ALA A 357 27.81 -1.05 -9.75
N ALA A 358 27.42 -1.21 -11.01
CA ALA A 358 26.33 -2.11 -11.41
C ALA A 358 26.58 -3.58 -11.01
N LYS A 359 27.84 -4.06 -11.00
CA LYS A 359 28.18 -5.37 -10.42
C LYS A 359 27.93 -5.43 -8.91
N ALA A 360 28.36 -4.41 -8.17
CA ALA A 360 28.17 -4.35 -6.72
C ALA A 360 26.68 -4.22 -6.32
N GLU A 361 25.87 -3.51 -7.11
CA GLU A 361 24.41 -3.47 -6.94
C GLU A 361 23.77 -4.86 -7.09
N ILE A 362 24.21 -5.66 -8.07
CA ILE A 362 23.70 -7.03 -8.28
C ILE A 362 24.12 -7.93 -7.11
N GLU A 363 25.37 -7.83 -6.64
CA GLU A 363 25.85 -8.63 -5.51
C GLU A 363 25.11 -8.27 -4.21
N SER A 364 24.91 -6.97 -3.94
CA SER A 364 24.11 -6.51 -2.80
C SER A 364 22.65 -6.97 -2.88
N LEU A 365 22.07 -7.13 -4.08
CA LEU A 365 20.74 -7.72 -4.22
C LEU A 365 20.71 -9.22 -3.94
N LYS A 366 21.78 -9.99 -4.22
CA LYS A 366 21.83 -11.41 -3.83
C LYS A 366 21.76 -11.56 -2.31
N SER A 367 22.66 -10.89 -1.59
CA SER A 367 22.71 -10.98 -0.13
C SER A 367 21.45 -10.44 0.54
N LYS A 368 20.74 -9.49 -0.08
CA LYS A 368 19.40 -9.06 0.36
C LYS A 368 18.28 -10.04 0.03
N THR A 369 18.48 -10.92 -0.96
CA THR A 369 17.57 -12.05 -1.23
C THR A 369 17.82 -13.14 -0.19
N GLU A 370 19.07 -13.51 0.05
CA GLU A 370 19.50 -14.45 1.10
C GLU A 370 19.03 -14.00 2.50
N GLU A 371 19.18 -12.72 2.83
CA GLU A 371 18.68 -12.09 4.07
C GLU A 371 17.15 -12.15 4.17
N ALA A 372 16.43 -11.93 3.07
CA ALA A 372 14.97 -12.03 3.03
C ALA A 372 14.49 -13.48 3.16
N GLU A 373 15.13 -14.44 2.49
CA GLU A 373 14.83 -15.88 2.58
C GLU A 373 15.00 -16.39 4.02
N LEU A 374 16.07 -15.99 4.71
CA LEU A 374 16.27 -16.28 6.14
C LEU A 374 15.21 -15.61 7.03
N GLY A 375 14.83 -14.36 6.75
CA GLY A 375 13.75 -13.66 7.46
C GLY A 375 12.37 -14.31 7.27
N ILE A 376 12.11 -14.85 6.08
CA ILE A 376 10.89 -15.58 5.73
C ILE A 376 10.81 -16.90 6.52
N ALA A 377 11.89 -17.68 6.54
CA ALA A 377 11.96 -18.91 7.32
C ALA A 377 11.73 -18.66 8.82
N LEU A 378 12.26 -17.55 9.35
CA LEU A 378 12.02 -17.12 10.72
C LEU A 378 10.56 -16.71 10.98
N GLU A 379 9.94 -15.89 10.12
CA GLU A 379 8.53 -15.47 10.26
C GLU A 379 7.58 -16.69 10.22
N VAL A 380 7.81 -17.66 9.33
CA VAL A 380 7.02 -18.89 9.25
C VAL A 380 7.21 -19.76 10.49
N THR A 381 8.43 -19.86 11.01
CA THR A 381 8.72 -20.65 12.23
C THR A 381 8.05 -20.04 13.47
N ASP A 382 8.10 -18.72 13.62
CA ASP A 382 7.43 -17.98 14.70
C ASP A 382 5.89 -18.15 14.62
N LEU A 383 5.30 -17.92 13.44
CA LEU A 383 3.86 -18.12 13.22
C LEU A 383 3.41 -19.57 13.47
N TYR A 384 4.25 -20.56 13.15
CA TYR A 384 3.97 -21.96 13.42
C TYR A 384 4.01 -22.30 14.92
N GLU A 385 5.01 -21.82 15.67
CA GLU A 385 5.03 -22.03 17.12
C GLU A 385 3.94 -21.24 17.85
N GLN A 386 3.55 -20.06 17.35
CA GLN A 386 2.36 -19.35 17.81
C GLN A 386 1.08 -20.17 17.56
N LEU A 387 0.93 -20.80 16.40
CA LEU A 387 -0.21 -21.70 16.13
C LEU A 387 -0.23 -22.89 17.11
N GLN A 388 0.91 -23.54 17.33
CA GLN A 388 0.99 -24.69 18.24
C GLN A 388 0.78 -24.26 19.71
N ASP A 389 1.25 -23.08 20.11
CA ASP A 389 0.99 -22.53 21.45
C ASP A 389 -0.49 -22.18 21.65
N ALA A 390 -1.10 -21.45 20.72
CA ALA A 390 -2.52 -21.12 20.77
C ALA A 390 -3.38 -22.41 20.83
N LYS A 391 -3.04 -23.44 20.04
CA LYS A 391 -3.68 -24.78 20.08
C LYS A 391 -3.56 -25.46 21.45
N ARG A 392 -2.36 -25.45 22.06
CA ARG A 392 -2.11 -25.95 23.44
C ARG A 392 -2.94 -25.16 24.46
N ARG A 393 -3.00 -23.83 24.32
CA ARG A 393 -3.73 -22.92 25.20
C ARG A 393 -5.24 -23.06 25.10
N VAL A 394 -5.83 -23.17 23.92
CA VAL A 394 -7.27 -23.45 23.74
C VAL A 394 -7.66 -24.73 24.48
N SER A 395 -6.89 -25.81 24.32
CA SER A 395 -7.11 -27.08 25.04
C SER A 395 -6.94 -26.97 26.57
N SER A 396 -6.01 -26.13 27.04
CA SER A 396 -5.79 -25.88 28.47
C SER A 396 -6.90 -25.04 29.08
N TRP A 397 -7.22 -23.88 28.49
CA TRP A 397 -8.22 -22.95 29.01
C TRP A 397 -9.65 -23.49 28.86
N SER A 398 -9.96 -24.30 27.85
CA SER A 398 -11.26 -24.98 27.75
C SER A 398 -11.51 -25.95 28.92
N ARG A 399 -10.46 -26.65 29.39
CA ARG A 399 -10.54 -27.49 30.60
C ARG A 399 -10.65 -26.64 31.86
N SER A 400 -9.85 -25.57 31.95
CA SER A 400 -9.89 -24.63 33.08
C SER A 400 -11.26 -23.97 33.23
N GLU A 401 -11.87 -23.48 32.14
CA GLU A 401 -13.22 -22.92 32.09
C GLU A 401 -14.27 -23.96 32.54
N LYS A 402 -14.21 -25.18 32.01
CA LYS A 402 -15.16 -26.24 32.36
C LYS A 402 -15.18 -26.58 33.85
N GLU A 403 -14.01 -26.63 34.50
CA GLU A 403 -13.91 -26.96 35.93
C GLU A 403 -14.17 -25.74 36.82
N SER A 404 -13.63 -24.57 36.47
CA SER A 404 -13.92 -23.29 37.16
C SER A 404 -15.41 -22.91 37.09
N ARG A 405 -16.12 -23.24 36.02
CA ARG A 405 -17.59 -23.07 35.92
C ARG A 405 -18.34 -23.92 36.95
N LYS A 406 -17.89 -25.15 37.24
CA LYS A 406 -18.46 -25.99 38.31
C LYS A 406 -18.19 -25.37 39.69
N TRP A 407 -16.95 -24.93 39.92
CA TRP A 407 -16.58 -24.27 41.18
C TRP A 407 -17.39 -22.99 41.40
N TYR A 408 -17.52 -22.13 40.39
CA TYR A 408 -18.35 -20.93 40.41
C TYR A 408 -19.83 -21.23 40.76
N VAL A 409 -20.44 -22.23 40.11
CA VAL A 409 -21.82 -22.64 40.43
C VAL A 409 -21.93 -23.15 41.88
N SER A 410 -20.98 -23.98 42.32
CA SER A 410 -20.94 -24.52 43.69
C SER A 410 -20.73 -23.43 44.75
N ALA A 411 -19.84 -22.47 44.49
CA ALA A 411 -19.55 -21.36 45.39
C ALA A 411 -20.71 -20.35 45.43
N GLY A 412 -21.41 -20.13 44.31
CA GLY A 412 -22.65 -19.35 44.25
C GLY A 412 -23.75 -19.94 45.11
N GLN A 413 -24.07 -21.23 44.91
CA GLN A 413 -25.06 -21.96 45.72
C GLN A 413 -24.68 -21.96 47.20
N GLY A 414 -23.42 -22.28 47.52
CA GLY A 414 -22.90 -22.27 48.89
C GLY A 414 -22.95 -20.90 49.56
N TYR A 415 -22.77 -19.80 48.80
CA TYR A 415 -22.85 -18.44 49.33
C TYR A 415 -24.31 -18.03 49.61
N GLU A 416 -25.26 -18.41 48.76
CA GLU A 416 -26.68 -18.10 48.99
C GLU A 416 -27.24 -18.81 50.25
N VAL A 417 -26.77 -20.03 50.56
CA VAL A 417 -27.12 -20.73 51.81
C VAL A 417 -26.18 -20.43 53.00
N GLY A 418 -25.18 -19.56 52.82
CA GLY A 418 -24.27 -19.12 53.88
C GLY A 418 -23.18 -20.12 54.31
N THR A 419 -22.94 -21.19 53.55
CA THR A 419 -21.86 -22.15 53.81
C THR A 419 -20.52 -21.76 53.19
N THR A 420 -20.52 -20.85 52.20
CA THR A 420 -19.32 -20.37 51.48
C THR A 420 -19.06 -18.91 51.79
N SER A 421 -17.78 -18.50 51.84
CA SER A 421 -17.41 -17.10 52.09
C SER A 421 -17.51 -16.23 50.82
N ALA A 422 -17.76 -14.93 50.98
CA ALA A 422 -17.77 -13.99 49.85
C ALA A 422 -16.40 -13.94 49.13
N ARG A 423 -15.30 -14.19 49.85
CA ARG A 423 -13.97 -14.31 49.27
C ARG A 423 -13.91 -15.48 48.28
N GLU A 424 -14.39 -16.64 48.67
CA GLU A 424 -14.38 -17.85 47.84
C GLU A 424 -15.31 -17.71 46.62
N LEU A 425 -16.44 -17.00 46.76
CA LEU A 425 -17.28 -16.61 45.62
C LEU A 425 -16.51 -15.70 44.64
N VAL A 426 -15.80 -14.67 45.12
CA VAL A 426 -14.99 -13.79 44.27
C VAL A 426 -13.82 -14.53 43.62
N ASP A 427 -13.12 -15.39 44.37
CA ASP A 427 -12.02 -16.21 43.85
C ASP A 427 -12.54 -17.16 42.73
N ALA A 428 -13.72 -17.76 42.90
CA ALA A 428 -14.36 -18.62 41.90
C ALA A 428 -14.90 -17.86 40.67
N ILE A 429 -15.49 -16.67 40.86
CA ILE A 429 -15.92 -15.77 39.77
C ILE A 429 -14.71 -15.38 38.91
N SER A 430 -13.65 -14.88 39.55
CA SER A 430 -12.40 -14.50 38.87
C SER A 430 -11.76 -15.67 38.13
N ALA A 431 -11.82 -16.89 38.68
CA ALA A 431 -11.34 -18.09 38.01
C ALA A 431 -12.17 -18.45 36.76
N TYR A 432 -13.51 -18.41 36.83
CA TYR A 432 -14.38 -18.74 35.70
C TYR A 432 -14.28 -17.71 34.57
N PHE A 433 -14.54 -16.43 34.86
CA PHE A 433 -14.48 -15.38 33.83
C PHE A 433 -13.06 -15.19 33.29
N GLY A 434 -12.03 -15.32 34.16
CA GLY A 434 -10.62 -15.29 33.75
C GLY A 434 -10.21 -16.49 32.87
N ALA A 435 -10.79 -17.67 33.07
CA ALA A 435 -10.54 -18.83 32.21
C ALA A 435 -11.28 -18.73 30.86
N ARG A 436 -12.56 -18.33 30.86
CA ARG A 436 -13.36 -18.11 29.65
C ARG A 436 -12.74 -17.03 28.76
N ALA A 437 -12.34 -15.88 29.33
CA ALA A 437 -11.60 -14.85 28.60
C ALA A 437 -10.34 -15.40 27.94
N LYS A 438 -9.51 -16.14 28.68
CA LYS A 438 -8.26 -16.73 28.15
C LYS A 438 -8.49 -17.81 27.09
N ARG A 439 -9.61 -18.55 27.12
CA ARG A 439 -10.00 -19.42 26.01
C ARG A 439 -10.31 -18.56 24.79
N LEU A 440 -11.20 -17.56 24.91
CA LEU A 440 -11.60 -16.70 23.79
C LEU A 440 -10.40 -16.02 23.12
N THR A 441 -9.50 -15.42 23.90
CA THR A 441 -8.26 -14.83 23.37
C THR A 441 -7.37 -15.86 22.69
N ALA A 442 -7.20 -17.06 23.27
CA ALA A 442 -6.42 -18.14 22.64
C ALA A 442 -7.08 -18.67 21.35
N THR A 443 -8.41 -18.67 21.25
CA THR A 443 -9.14 -19.02 20.02
C THR A 443 -8.93 -17.96 18.93
N ALA A 444 -8.98 -16.67 19.28
CA ALA A 444 -8.65 -15.60 18.35
C ALA A 444 -7.20 -15.74 17.86
N GLU A 445 -6.23 -15.88 18.76
CA GLU A 445 -4.82 -16.07 18.40
C GLU A 445 -4.60 -17.33 17.53
N TYR A 446 -5.31 -18.43 17.77
CA TYR A 446 -5.26 -19.62 16.91
C TYR A 446 -5.73 -19.31 15.47
N ASN A 447 -6.88 -18.64 15.32
CA ASN A 447 -7.41 -18.24 14.01
C ASN A 447 -6.48 -17.23 13.30
N LEU A 448 -5.86 -16.31 14.05
CA LEU A 448 -4.91 -15.33 13.53
C LEU A 448 -3.56 -15.95 13.15
N ALA A 449 -3.08 -16.96 13.87
CA ALA A 449 -1.86 -17.69 13.52
C ALA A 449 -2.05 -18.47 12.21
N ILE A 450 -3.21 -19.10 11.99
CA ILE A 450 -3.56 -19.70 10.69
C ILE A 450 -3.61 -18.63 9.59
N ALA A 451 -4.28 -17.51 9.83
CA ALA A 451 -4.36 -16.43 8.84
C ALA A 451 -2.98 -15.83 8.51
N GLY A 452 -2.11 -15.75 9.50
CA GLY A 452 -0.71 -15.34 9.37
C GLY A 452 0.10 -16.33 8.55
N LEU A 453 -0.06 -17.63 8.78
CA LEU A 453 0.57 -18.69 7.99
C LEU A 453 0.08 -18.68 6.53
N GLU A 454 -1.21 -18.50 6.25
CA GLU A 454 -1.69 -18.36 4.86
C GLU A 454 -1.07 -17.15 4.15
N LYS A 455 -1.01 -15.99 4.83
CA LYS A 455 -0.30 -14.80 4.34
C LYS A 455 1.19 -15.10 4.11
N ALA A 456 1.83 -15.84 5.02
CA ALA A 456 3.26 -16.07 5.02
C ALA A 456 3.72 -17.13 4.00
N THR A 457 2.88 -18.12 3.72
CA THR A 457 3.09 -19.19 2.74
C THR A 457 2.42 -18.90 1.39
N ASN A 458 1.67 -17.80 1.30
CA ASN A 458 0.90 -17.38 0.12
C ASN A 458 -0.04 -18.48 -0.42
N MET A 459 -0.48 -19.40 0.44
CA MET A 459 -1.32 -20.56 0.11
C MET A 459 -2.51 -20.70 1.07
N PRO A 460 -3.66 -21.23 0.62
CA PRO A 460 -4.79 -21.54 1.49
C PRO A 460 -4.52 -22.82 2.30
N ILE A 461 -4.60 -22.70 3.63
CA ILE A 461 -4.47 -23.78 4.63
C ILE A 461 -5.87 -24.19 5.13
N VAL A 462 -6.84 -23.30 4.95
CA VAL A 462 -8.26 -23.46 5.28
C VAL A 462 -9.06 -23.49 3.97
N ALA A 463 -10.07 -24.35 3.90
CA ALA A 463 -10.96 -24.41 2.73
C ALA A 463 -11.71 -23.08 2.51
N GLU A 464 -12.16 -22.83 1.27
CA GLU A 464 -12.77 -21.56 0.84
C GLU A 464 -13.90 -21.05 1.76
N LYS A 465 -14.72 -21.96 2.32
CA LYS A 465 -15.76 -21.65 3.33
C LYS A 465 -15.37 -21.96 4.78
N GLY A 466 -14.22 -22.60 5.02
CA GLY A 466 -13.77 -23.04 6.34
C GLY A 466 -13.43 -21.90 7.32
N TRP A 467 -13.33 -20.67 6.81
CA TRP A 467 -13.21 -19.44 7.61
C TRP A 467 -14.50 -19.01 8.32
N ARG A 468 -15.65 -19.60 7.98
CA ARG A 468 -16.90 -19.42 8.71
C ARG A 468 -16.96 -20.38 9.92
N PRO A 469 -17.38 -19.94 11.12
CA PRO A 469 -17.65 -20.84 12.23
C PRO A 469 -18.74 -21.85 11.88
N VAL A 470 -18.65 -23.06 12.42
CA VAL A 470 -19.51 -24.20 12.04
C VAL A 470 -20.98 -23.95 12.40
N ASP A 471 -21.20 -23.31 13.54
CA ASP A 471 -22.53 -23.04 14.10
C ASP A 471 -23.02 -21.62 13.74
N CYS A 472 -22.40 -20.95 12.75
CA CYS A 472 -22.90 -19.73 12.09
C CYS A 472 -23.63 -20.06 10.77
N GLU A 473 -24.72 -20.84 10.80
CA GLU A 473 -25.62 -20.92 9.63
C GLU A 473 -26.75 -19.87 9.74
N GLU A 474 -27.31 -19.47 8.58
CA GLU A 474 -28.04 -18.19 8.35
C GLU A 474 -29.38 -18.01 9.08
#